data_AF-A0A838J4N0-F1
#
_entry.id   AF-A0A838J4N0-F1
#
_cell.length_a   1.000
_cell.length_b   1.000
_cell.length_c   1.000
_cell.angle_alpha   90.00
_cell.angle_beta   90.00
_cell.angle_gamma   90.00
#
_symmetry.space_group_name_H-M   'P 1'
#
loop_
_entity.id
_entity.type
_entity.pdbx_description
1 polymer ?
#
loop_
_entity_poly.entity_id
_entity_poly.type
_entity_poly.pdbx_seq_one_letter_code
_entity_poly.pdbx_strand_id
1 'polypeptide(L)' 'MLDLDLLPVYDEEKDKKPTCSGKRIKRGLYHASNGQAINADINGAGNIIRKVASNAFGSEGVEDGKGVLTHPW' A
#
# COMPACT_ATOMS: atom_id res chain seq x y z
N MET A 1 -3.84 5.72 2.32
CA MET A 1 -3.50 5.02 3.58
C MET A 1 -2.87 6.03 4.52
N LEU A 2 -2.93 5.77 5.82
CA LEU A 2 -2.68 6.79 6.85
C LEU A 2 -1.24 7.31 6.89
N ASP A 3 -0.26 6.44 6.68
CA ASP A 3 1.17 6.78 6.83
C ASP A 3 1.87 7.10 5.50
N LEU A 4 1.24 6.82 4.37
CA LEU A 4 1.78 7.04 3.03
C LEU A 4 3.17 6.42 2.76
N ASP A 5 3.53 5.35 3.49
CA ASP A 5 4.82 4.67 3.39
C ASP A 5 5.22 4.31 1.94
N LEU A 6 6.50 4.50 1.60
CA LEU A 6 7.04 4.16 0.30
C LEU A 6 7.46 2.69 0.26
N LEU A 7 6.92 1.96 -0.71
CA LEU A 7 7.45 0.64 -1.07
C LEU A 7 8.69 0.83 -1.97
N PRO A 8 9.85 0.24 -1.63
CA PRO A 8 11.02 0.28 -2.48
C PRO A 8 10.76 -0.43 -3.82
N VAL A 9 11.49 -0.04 -4.87
CA VAL A 9 11.57 -0.86 -6.09
C VAL A 9 12.47 -2.05 -5.77
N TYR A 10 12.09 -3.24 -6.19
CA TYR A 10 12.92 -4.43 -6.05
C TYR A 10 14.24 -4.26 -6.81
N ASP A 11 15.33 -4.62 -6.17
CA ASP A 11 16.70 -4.53 -6.67
C ASP A 11 17.45 -5.74 -6.13
N GLU A 12 17.89 -6.64 -7.02
CA GLU A 12 18.55 -7.90 -6.65
C GLU A 12 19.86 -7.67 -5.86
N GLU A 13 20.52 -6.54 -6.09
CA GLU A 13 21.77 -6.16 -5.42
C GLU A 13 21.53 -5.42 -4.10
N LYS A 14 20.30 -4.96 -3.84
CA LYS A 14 19.96 -4.18 -2.64
C LYS A 14 18.76 -4.77 -1.90
N ASP A 15 19.04 -5.40 -0.76
CA ASP A 15 17.99 -5.79 0.20
C ASP A 15 17.44 -4.56 0.96
N LYS A 16 16.59 -3.78 0.29
CA LYS A 16 15.88 -2.65 0.91
C LYS A 16 14.60 -3.13 1.56
N LYS A 17 14.63 -3.21 2.89
CA LYS A 17 13.42 -3.50 3.67
C LYS A 17 12.45 -2.31 3.58
N PRO A 18 11.15 -2.55 3.29
CA PRO A 18 10.15 -1.50 3.34
C PRO A 18 10.05 -0.95 4.76
N THR A 19 10.01 0.38 4.88
CA THR A 19 9.80 1.05 6.16
C THR A 19 8.30 1.30 6.34
N CYS A 20 7.75 0.90 7.48
CA CYS A 20 6.39 1.22 7.87
C CYS A 20 6.45 2.23 9.02
N SER A 21 5.74 3.36 8.90
CA SER A 21 5.73 4.39 9.94
C SER A 21 4.89 4.00 11.17
N GLY A 22 3.96 3.05 11.00
CA GLY A 22 3.14 2.48 12.06
C GLY A 22 3.51 1.03 12.39
N LYS A 23 2.71 0.41 13.24
CA LYS A 23 2.98 -0.94 13.78
C LYS A 23 1.76 -1.83 13.69
N ARG A 24 1.96 -3.06 13.20
CA ARG A 24 0.94 -4.12 13.31
C ARG A 24 0.85 -4.58 14.76
N ILE A 25 -0.35 -4.50 15.33
CA ILE A 25 -0.60 -4.91 16.72
C ILE A 25 -0.97 -6.39 16.77
N LYS A 26 -1.84 -6.82 15.86
CA LYS A 26 -2.24 -8.23 15.68
C LYS A 26 -2.74 -8.46 14.24
N ARG A 27 -3.08 -9.70 13.89
CA ARG A 27 -3.71 -9.99 12.58
C ARG A 27 -4.98 -9.15 12.41
N GLY A 28 -5.10 -8.49 11.26
CA GLY A 28 -6.21 -7.60 10.95
C GLY A 28 -6.19 -6.24 11.65
N LEU A 29 -5.17 -5.89 12.46
CA LEU A 29 -5.10 -4.61 13.16
C LEU A 29 -3.71 -3.96 13.05
N TYR A 30 -3.69 -2.77 12.46
CA TYR A 30 -2.53 -1.92 12.28
C TYR A 30 -2.78 -0.56 12.93
N HIS A 31 -1.78 -0.04 13.64
CA HIS A 31 -1.81 1.27 14.26
C HIS A 31 -0.88 2.20 13.49
N ALA A 32 -1.46 3.21 12.86
CA ALA A 32 -0.72 4.21 12.10
C ALA A 32 0.09 5.14 13.02
N SER A 33 1.05 5.84 12.44
CA SER A 33 1.88 6.82 13.16
C SER A 33 1.06 7.93 13.81
N ASN A 34 -0.10 8.26 13.23
CA ASN A 34 -1.00 9.30 13.70
C ASN A 34 -2.02 8.84 14.76
N GLY A 35 -1.87 7.65 15.33
CA GLY A 35 -2.77 7.16 16.39
C GLY A 35 -3.99 6.38 15.89
N GLN A 36 -4.28 6.39 14.60
CA GLN A 36 -5.47 5.72 14.06
C GLN A 36 -5.24 4.21 13.88
N ALA A 37 -6.27 3.42 14.21
CA ALA A 37 -6.28 1.99 13.99
C ALA A 37 -7.03 1.64 12.70
N ILE A 38 -6.39 0.89 11.81
CA ILE A 38 -7.00 0.39 10.57
C ILE A 38 -6.69 -1.09 10.38
N ASN A 39 -7.39 -1.72 9.44
CA ASN A 39 -7.04 -3.09 9.06
C ASN A 39 -5.66 -3.11 8.38
N ALA A 40 -4.82 -4.09 8.75
CA ALA A 40 -3.47 -4.24 8.22
C ALA A 40 -3.44 -4.51 6.71
N ASP A 41 -4.40 -5.26 6.18
CA ASP A 41 -4.51 -5.58 4.75
C ASP A 41 -4.97 -4.34 3.96
N ILE A 42 -5.85 -3.51 4.54
CA ILE A 42 -6.21 -2.21 3.97
C ILE A 42 -4.99 -1.29 3.90
N ASN A 43 -4.14 -1.27 4.94
CA ASN A 43 -2.88 -0.53 4.91
C ASN A 43 -1.97 -1.05 3.77
N GLY A 44 -1.77 -2.37 3.70
CA GLY A 44 -0.95 -3.00 2.67
C GLY A 44 -1.44 -2.72 1.25
N ALA A 45 -2.73 -2.93 0.98
CA ALA A 45 -3.33 -2.67 -0.33
C ALA A 45 -3.20 -1.19 -0.73
N GLY A 46 -3.45 -0.27 0.20
CA GLY A 46 -3.29 1.16 -0.03
C GLY A 46 -1.85 1.57 -0.37
N ASN A 47 -0.84 0.92 0.22
CA ASN A 47 0.58 1.12 -0.12
C ASN A 47 0.90 0.67 -1.54
N ILE A 48 0.43 -0.53 -1.92
CA ILE A 48 0.66 -1.10 -3.25
C ILE A 48 0.00 -0.23 -4.33
N ILE A 49 -1.26 0.18 -4.13
CA ILE A 49 -1.97 1.03 -5.06
C ILE A 49 -1.19 2.34 -5.30
N ARG A 50 -0.72 3.02 -4.25
CA ARG A 50 0.08 4.25 -4.41
C ARG A 50 1.43 4.03 -5.08
N LYS A 51 2.03 2.84 -4.92
CA LYS A 51 3.30 2.52 -5.59
C LYS A 51 3.15 2.47 -7.11
N VAL A 52 2.02 1.95 -7.58
CA VAL A 52 1.74 1.77 -9.02
C VAL A 52 1.04 3.01 -9.61
N ALA A 53 0.16 3.63 -8.84
CA ALA A 53 -0.61 4.81 -9.23
C ALA A 53 -0.56 5.85 -8.10
N SER A 54 0.44 6.73 -8.16
CA SER A 54 0.70 7.74 -7.12
C SER A 54 -0.46 8.74 -6.93
N ASN A 55 -1.26 8.95 -7.98
CA ASN A 55 -2.46 9.79 -7.98
C ASN A 55 -3.78 9.02 -7.76
N ALA A 56 -3.73 7.74 -7.35
CA ALA A 56 -4.92 6.87 -7.17
C ALA A 56 -6.03 7.43 -6.28
N PHE A 57 -5.71 8.37 -5.39
CA PHE A 57 -6.64 8.99 -4.45
C PHE A 57 -6.77 10.50 -4.66
N GLY A 58 -6.28 11.01 -5.79
CA GLY A 58 -6.43 12.41 -6.19
C GLY A 58 -7.85 12.72 -6.65
N SER A 59 -8.20 14.01 -6.71
CA SER A 59 -9.52 14.48 -7.13
C SER A 59 -9.85 14.17 -8.60
N GLU A 60 -8.83 13.97 -9.43
CA GLU A 60 -9.00 13.76 -10.87
C GLU A 60 -9.10 12.28 -11.27
N GLY A 61 -9.03 11.35 -10.30
CA GLY A 61 -9.06 9.92 -10.57
C GLY A 61 -7.81 9.42 -11.32
N VAL A 62 -7.82 8.15 -11.73
CA VAL A 62 -6.77 7.53 -12.55
C VAL A 62 -7.41 7.04 -13.83
N GLU A 63 -6.91 7.51 -14.97
CA GLU A 63 -7.56 7.29 -16.27
C GLU A 63 -7.32 5.89 -16.87
N ASP A 64 -6.24 5.18 -16.49
CA ASP A 64 -5.79 3.96 -17.22
C ASP A 64 -5.45 2.75 -16.32
N GLY A 65 -6.42 2.26 -15.56
CA GLY A 65 -6.31 0.96 -14.88
C GLY A 65 -6.53 -0.22 -15.85
N LYS A 66 -5.50 -0.72 -16.53
CA LYS A 66 -5.58 -2.00 -17.27
C LYS A 66 -5.64 -3.20 -16.30
N GLY A 67 -6.80 -3.43 -15.70
CA GLY A 67 -7.08 -4.62 -14.90
C GLY A 67 -7.52 -5.79 -15.79
N VAL A 68 -6.71 -6.84 -15.89
CA VAL A 68 -7.17 -8.12 -16.45
C VAL A 68 -7.79 -8.94 -15.32
N LEU A 69 -9.12 -8.99 -15.30
CA LEU A 69 -9.92 -9.82 -14.38
C LEU A 69 -10.37 -11.10 -15.07
N THR A 70 -9.46 -11.93 -15.57
CA THR A 70 -9.84 -13.27 -16.06
C THR A 70 -8.72 -14.28 -15.90
N HIS A 71 -8.82 -15.14 -14.89
CA HIS A 71 -8.39 -16.52 -15.01
C HIS A 71 -9.58 -17.41 -14.61
N PRO A 72 -10.18 -18.15 -15.56
CA PRO A 72 -11.12 -19.22 -15.23
C PRO A 72 -10.36 -20.31 -14.47
N TRP A 73 -11.07 -20.90 -13.51
CA TRP A 73 -10.68 -21.93 -12.56
C TRP A 73 -9.81 -23.07 -13.13
#